data_AF-A0A559TFT2-F1
#
_entry.id   AF-A0A559TFT2-F1
#
_cell.length_a   1.000
_cell.length_b   1.000
_cell.length_c   1.000
_cell.angle_alpha   90.00
_cell.angle_beta   90.00
_cell.angle_gamma   90.00
#
_symmetry.space_group_name_H-M   'P 1'
#
loop_
_entity.id
_entity.type
_entity.pdbx_description
1 polymer ?
#
loop_
_entity_poly.entity_id
_entity_poly.type
_entity_poly.pdbx_seq_one_letter_code
_entity_poly.pdbx_strand_id
1 'polypeptide(L)' 'MAKLVFGMMQSLDGYVDNMGFASGPALFCHFIEEARGLTGCAYGRRMLAQPG' A
#
# COMPACT_ATOMS: atom_id res chain seq x y z
N MET A 1 -13.99 -7.60 -18.21
CA MET A 1 -14.14 -8.10 -16.82
C MET A 1 -13.07 -7.40 -15.98
N ALA A 2 -13.41 -6.86 -14.80
CA ALA A 2 -12.43 -6.14 -13.98
C ALA A 2 -11.53 -7.13 -13.22
N LYS A 3 -10.21 -6.85 -13.16
CA LYS A 3 -9.25 -7.62 -12.37
C LYS A 3 -8.97 -6.87 -11.07
N LEU A 4 -9.10 -7.55 -9.94
CA LEU A 4 -8.66 -7.02 -8.65
C LEU A 4 -7.18 -7.34 -8.47
N VAL A 5 -6.40 -6.31 -8.14
CA VAL A 5 -4.97 -6.40 -7.85
C VAL A 5 -4.78 -5.89 -6.42
N PHE A 6 -4.04 -6.66 -5.61
CA PHE A 6 -3.71 -6.29 -4.24
C PHE A 6 -2.20 -6.00 -4.16
N GLY A 7 -1.84 -4.74 -3.97
CA GLY A 7 -0.46 -4.30 -3.72
C GLY A 7 -0.34 -3.78 -2.29
N MET A 8 0.70 -4.21 -1.57
CA MET A 8 0.93 -3.85 -0.17
C MET A 8 2.42 -3.76 0.14
N MET A 9 2.79 -2.82 1.01
CA MET A 9 4.13 -2.77 1.58
C MET A 9 4.18 -3.74 2.76
N GLN A 10 4.96 -4.81 2.65
CA GLN A 10 5.10 -5.85 3.67
C GLN A 10 6.53 -5.95 4.19
N SER A 11 6.68 -6.20 5.48
CA SER A 11 7.94 -6.60 6.09
C SER A 11 8.27 -8.06 5.77
N LEU A 12 9.53 -8.46 5.99
CA LEU A 12 9.99 -9.83 5.72
C LEU A 12 9.35 -10.89 6.62
N ASP A 13 8.91 -10.50 7.81
CA ASP A 13 8.14 -11.32 8.76
C ASP A 13 6.62 -11.26 8.52
N GLY A 14 6.17 -10.58 7.45
CA GLY A 14 4.81 -10.68 6.91
C GLY A 14 3.81 -9.61 7.38
N TYR A 15 4.24 -8.62 8.16
CA TYR A 15 3.37 -7.54 8.63
C TYR A 15 3.13 -6.48 7.55
N VAL A 16 1.89 -6.01 7.47
CA VAL A 16 1.47 -4.79 6.78
C VAL A 16 1.17 -3.74 7.85
N ASP A 17 1.48 -2.48 7.57
CA ASP A 17 1.23 -1.38 8.53
C ASP A 17 2.03 -1.55 9.84
N ASN A 18 3.29 -1.96 9.70
CA ASN A 18 4.20 -1.99 10.84
C ASN A 18 4.55 -0.54 11.24
N MET A 19 3.93 -0.06 12.33
CA MET A 19 4.19 1.27 12.91
C MET A 19 5.65 1.49 13.34
N GLY A 20 6.48 0.44 13.34
CA GLY A 20 7.90 0.52 13.67
C GLY A 20 8.81 1.06 12.54
N PHE A 21 8.34 1.13 11.29
CA PHE A 21 9.16 1.61 10.16
C PHE A 21 8.33 2.00 8.94
N ALA A 22 8.63 3.16 8.36
CA ALA A 22 8.10 3.57 7.05
C ALA A 22 9.00 3.05 5.93
N SER A 23 8.40 2.67 4.79
CA SER A 23 9.19 2.34 3.60
C SER A 23 10.12 3.49 3.21
N GLY A 24 11.35 3.16 2.82
CA GLY A 24 12.27 4.15 2.24
C GLY A 24 11.68 4.82 0.99
N PRO A 25 12.07 6.06 0.65
CA PRO A 25 11.49 6.83 -0.46
C PRO A 25 11.48 6.10 -1.81
N ALA A 26 12.55 5.35 -2.12
CA ALA A 26 12.65 4.62 -3.38
C ALA A 26 11.61 3.49 -3.50
N LEU A 27 11.37 2.74 -2.42
CA LEU A 27 10.34 1.69 -2.39
C LEU A 27 8.93 2.29 -2.51
N PHE A 28 8.70 3.42 -1.86
CA PHE A 28 7.44 4.14 -1.99
C PHE A 28 7.19 4.63 -3.42
N CYS A 29 8.18 5.25 -4.06
CA CYS A 29 8.07 5.67 -5.46
C CYS A 29 7.80 4.50 -6.40
N HIS A 30 8.46 3.36 -6.20
CA HIS A 30 8.20 2.16 -7.00
C HIS A 30 6.73 1.72 -6.92
N PHE A 31 6.17 1.66 -5.71
CA PHE A 31 4.76 1.32 -5.50
C PHE A 31 3.81 2.32 -6.18
N ILE A 32 4.10 3.62 -6.09
CA ILE A 32 3.28 4.65 -6.73
C ILE A 32 3.32 4.54 -8.26
N GLU A 33 4.48 4.22 -8.85
CA GLU A 33 4.58 4.03 -10.30
C GLU A 33 3.84 2.78 -10.79
N GLU A 34 3.79 1.71 -10.01
CA GLU A 34 2.91 0.56 -10.30
C GLU A 34 1.43 0.97 -10.23
N ALA A 35 1.03 1.65 -9.15
CA ALA A 35 -0.34 2.09 -8.93
C ALA A 35 -0.84 3.08 -10.00
N ARG A 36 0.06 3.90 -10.56
CA ARG A 36 -0.23 4.85 -11.66
C ARG A 36 -0.74 4.14 -12.92
N GLY A 37 -0.37 2.88 -13.14
CA GLY A 37 -0.85 2.07 -14.28
C GLY A 37 -2.26 1.51 -14.12
N LEU A 38 -2.87 1.61 -12.94
CA LEU A 38 -4.19 1.07 -12.64
C LEU A 38 -5.30 2.08 -12.95
N THR A 39 -6.51 1.58 -13.24
CA THR A 39 -7.69 2.44 -13.44
C THR A 39 -8.11 3.17 -12.16
N GLY A 40 -7.79 2.63 -10.98
CA GLY A 40 -8.08 3.25 -9.70
C GLY A 40 -7.71 2.36 -8.51
N CYS A 41 -7.79 2.95 -7.31
CA CYS A 41 -7.54 2.26 -6.05
C CYS A 41 -8.80 2.28 -5.18
N ALA A 42 -9.02 1.21 -4.42
CA ALA A 42 -10.06 1.16 -3.39
C ALA A 42 -9.39 0.89 -2.03
N TYR A 43 -9.73 1.71 -1.04
CA TYR A 43 -9.16 1.61 0.30
C TYR A 43 -10.25 1.38 1.34
N GLY A 44 -9.99 0.45 2.26
CA GLY A 44 -10.90 0.18 3.37
C GLY A 44 -10.90 1.33 4.37
N ARG A 45 -12.06 1.57 5.02
CA ARG A 45 -12.23 2.61 6.04
C ARG A 45 -11.12 2.63 7.11
N ARG A 46 -10.64 1.47 7.55
CA ARG A 46 -9.58 1.36 8.58
C ARG A 46 -8.24 1.90 8.11
N MET A 47 -7.93 1.81 6.81
CA MET A 47 -6.67 2.28 6.27
C MET A 47 -6.61 3.81 6.17
N LEU A 48 -7.77 4.46 5.99
CA LEU A 48 -7.89 5.92 5.95
C LEU A 48 -8.18 6.53 7.33
N ALA A 49 -8.44 5.69 8.33
CA ALA A 49 -8.66 6.15 9.69
C ALA A 49 -7.31 6.51 10.31
N GLN A 50 -7.14 7.78 10.69
CA GLN A 50 -6.01 8.18 11.51
C GLN A 50 -6.26 7.64 12.94
N PRO A 51 -5.31 6.94 13.57
CA PRO A 51 -5.43 6.63 15.00
C PRO A 51 -5.53 7.95 15.77
N GLY A 52 -6.55 8.08 16.62
CA GLY A 52 -6.70 9.20 17.55
C GLY A 52 -5.76 9.10 18.74
#